data_AF-A0A485KDA3-F1
#
_entry.id   AF-A0A485KDA3-F1
#
_cell.length_a   1.000
_cell.length_b   1.000
_cell.length_c   1.000
_cell.angle_alpha   90.00
_cell.angle_beta   90.00
_cell.angle_gamma   90.00
#
_symmetry.space_group_name_H-M   'P 1'
#
loop_
_entity.id
_entity.type
_entity.pdbx_description
1 polymer ?
#
loop_
_entity_poly.entity_id
_entity_poly.type
_entity_poly.pdbx_seq_one_letter_code
_entity_poly.pdbx_strand_id
1 'polypeptide(L)'
;MKKIEPMTLLHTPELVCLICAYQKGIFKDMLPLQCLPHTHYEILDNDTVETLRQATVVLEPWLAAYGTARLPQLCACLPHMQDTVSLYCVYAHDMIVLDYLASEYPTLLVHSDVLLFAAKHGSLATLQYLATHGFSFSEDDIFYVLRFAYEFGHFDIV
;
A
#
# COMPACT_ATOMS: atom_id res chain seq x y z
N MET A 1 -38.24 -33.67 19.50
CA MET A 1 -37.08 -33.06 18.82
C MET A 1 -37.03 -31.58 19.18
N LYS A 2 -35.94 -31.10 19.79
CA LYS A 2 -35.77 -29.67 20.08
C LYS A 2 -35.60 -28.92 18.77
N LYS A 3 -36.48 -27.95 18.49
CA LYS A 3 -36.37 -27.08 17.32
C LYS A 3 -35.21 -26.12 17.60
N ILE A 4 -34.11 -26.27 16.89
CA ILE A 4 -32.98 -25.32 16.96
C ILE A 4 -33.40 -24.13 16.12
N GLU A 5 -33.36 -22.93 16.70
CA GLU A 5 -33.66 -21.72 15.93
C GLU A 5 -32.50 -21.42 14.97
N PRO A 6 -32.79 -21.02 13.72
CA PRO A 6 -31.78 -20.85 12.67
C PRO A 6 -30.68 -19.86 13.07
N MET A 7 -31.02 -18.84 13.87
CA MET A 7 -30.05 -17.87 14.38
C MET A 7 -29.07 -18.50 15.39
N THR A 8 -29.52 -19.43 16.23
CA THR A 8 -28.66 -20.11 17.20
C THR A 8 -27.67 -21.05 16.52
N LEU A 9 -28.06 -21.62 15.37
CA LEU A 9 -27.21 -22.48 14.56
C LEU A 9 -26.09 -21.69 13.84
N LEU A 10 -26.39 -20.47 13.39
CA LEU A 10 -25.41 -19.59 12.72
C LEU A 10 -24.29 -19.09 13.65
N HIS A 11 -24.50 -19.14 14.96
CA HIS A 11 -23.51 -18.73 15.95
C HIS A 11 -22.71 -19.90 16.53
N THR A 12 -22.91 -21.13 16.05
CA THR A 12 -22.09 -22.25 16.54
C THR A 12 -20.66 -22.13 15.99
N PRO A 13 -19.63 -22.35 16.83
CA PRO A 13 -18.23 -22.17 16.42
C PRO A 13 -17.88 -22.98 15.16
N GLU A 14 -18.43 -24.17 15.01
CA GLU A 14 -18.19 -25.06 13.89
C GLU A 14 -18.73 -24.48 12.57
N LEU A 15 -19.93 -23.91 12.61
CA LEU A 15 -20.56 -23.31 11.43
C LEU A 15 -19.89 -21.98 11.08
N VAL A 16 -19.52 -21.17 12.08
CA VAL A 16 -18.76 -19.92 11.88
C VAL A 16 -17.38 -20.22 11.27
N CYS A 17 -16.66 -21.23 11.75
CA CYS A 17 -15.39 -21.67 11.16
C CYS A 17 -15.56 -22.11 9.70
N LEU A 18 -16.62 -22.87 9.39
CA LEU A 18 -16.93 -23.28 8.01
C LEU A 18 -17.28 -22.07 7.11
N ILE A 19 -18.08 -21.12 7.62
CA ILE A 19 -18.43 -19.90 6.89
C ILE A 19 -17.18 -19.07 6.64
N CYS A 20 -16.33 -18.83 7.64
CA CYS A 20 -15.08 -18.10 7.49
C CYS A 20 -14.05 -18.82 6.61
N ALA A 21 -14.07 -20.16 6.56
CA ALA A 21 -13.22 -20.94 5.68
C ALA A 21 -13.65 -20.84 4.20
N TYR A 22 -14.96 -20.67 3.93
CA TYR A 22 -15.49 -20.61 2.57
C TYR A 22 -15.77 -19.19 2.05
N GLN A 23 -16.10 -18.25 2.92
CA GLN A 23 -16.25 -16.84 2.58
C GLN A 23 -14.93 -16.13 2.83
N LYS A 24 -14.26 -15.70 1.75
CA LYS A 24 -13.22 -14.66 1.85
C LYS A 24 -13.90 -13.34 2.21
N GLY A 25 -14.18 -13.17 3.50
CA GLY A 25 -14.76 -11.96 4.04
C GLY A 25 -13.76 -10.81 3.97
N ILE A 26 -14.26 -9.63 3.66
CA ILE A 26 -13.54 -8.38 3.83
C ILE A 26 -14.06 -7.69 5.09
N PHE A 27 -13.18 -7.07 5.87
CA PHE A 27 -13.62 -6.29 7.02
C PHE A 27 -14.42 -5.06 6.56
N LYS A 28 -15.45 -4.68 7.32
CA LYS A 28 -16.39 -3.62 6.92
C LYS A 28 -15.69 -2.28 6.64
N ASP A 29 -14.65 -1.96 7.40
CA ASP A 29 -13.82 -0.76 7.23
C ASP A 29 -12.92 -0.80 5.99
N MET A 30 -12.68 -1.98 5.39
CA MET A 30 -11.89 -2.14 4.17
C MET A 30 -12.75 -2.13 2.89
N LEU A 31 -14.08 -2.16 3.02
CA LEU A 31 -15.01 -2.08 1.88
C LEU A 31 -14.76 -0.86 0.99
N PRO A 32 -14.49 0.36 1.52
CA PRO A 32 -14.20 1.52 0.67
C PRO A 32 -12.92 1.34 -0.15
N LEU A 33 -11.94 0.61 0.38
CA LEU A 33 -10.64 0.38 -0.25
C LEU A 33 -10.72 -0.69 -1.34
N GLN A 34 -11.65 -1.63 -1.24
CA GLN A 34 -11.87 -2.68 -2.26
C GLN A 34 -12.26 -2.12 -3.63
N CYS A 35 -12.92 -0.96 -3.67
CA CYS A 35 -13.38 -0.34 -4.89
C CYS A 35 -12.32 0.54 -5.57
N LEU A 36 -11.12 0.67 -4.97
CA LEU A 36 -10.06 1.48 -5.55
C LEU A 36 -9.50 0.83 -6.83
N PRO A 37 -9.11 1.63 -7.84
CA PRO A 37 -8.48 1.11 -9.03
C PRO A 37 -7.13 0.48 -8.66
N HIS A 38 -6.74 -0.56 -9.40
CA HIS A 38 -5.44 -1.18 -9.21
C HIS A 38 -4.37 -0.20 -9.69
N THR A 39 -3.45 0.17 -8.80
CA THR A 39 -2.27 0.93 -9.19
C THR A 39 -1.28 -0.05 -9.79
N HIS A 40 -1.16 -0.06 -11.12
CA HIS A 40 -0.19 -0.91 -11.79
C HIS A 40 1.13 -0.16 -11.92
N TYR A 41 2.19 -0.75 -11.40
CA TYR A 41 3.54 -0.21 -11.48
C TYR A 41 4.06 0.00 -12.91
N GLU A 42 3.55 -0.78 -13.88
CA GLU A 42 4.07 -0.82 -15.25
C GLU A 42 3.96 0.50 -16.01
N ILE A 43 3.17 1.47 -15.52
CA ILE A 43 3.04 2.76 -16.18
C ILE A 43 3.10 3.88 -15.13
N LEU A 44 4.29 4.43 -14.92
CA LEU A 44 4.48 5.76 -14.33
C LEU A 44 3.95 6.84 -15.30
N ASP A 45 2.71 6.72 -15.77
CA ASP A 45 2.00 7.74 -16.54
C ASP A 45 1.31 8.75 -15.61
N ASN A 46 0.54 9.66 -16.19
CA ASN A 46 -0.29 10.60 -15.41
C ASN A 46 -1.51 9.92 -14.78
N ASP A 47 -1.93 8.75 -15.28
CA ASP A 47 -3.12 8.04 -14.81
C ASP A 47 -2.86 7.40 -13.44
N THR A 48 -1.61 6.99 -13.16
CA THR A 48 -1.18 6.54 -11.84
C THR A 48 -1.32 7.63 -10.77
N VAL A 49 -0.97 8.88 -11.08
CA VAL A 49 -1.09 10.01 -10.14
C VAL A 49 -2.55 10.32 -9.83
N GLU A 50 -3.41 10.31 -10.85
CA GLU A 50 -4.85 10.53 -10.67
C GLU A 50 -5.50 9.39 -9.87
N THR A 51 -5.10 8.15 -10.13
CA THR A 51 -5.53 6.97 -9.36
C THR A 51 -5.11 7.10 -7.90
N LEU A 52 -3.86 7.49 -7.63
CA LEU A 52 -3.38 7.72 -6.27
C LEU A 52 -4.12 8.86 -5.61
N ARG A 53 -4.38 9.97 -6.30
CA ARG A 53 -5.18 11.08 -5.79
C ARG A 53 -6.57 10.64 -5.34
N GLN A 54 -7.23 9.78 -6.12
CA GLN A 54 -8.52 9.19 -5.75
C GLN A 54 -8.40 8.25 -4.56
N ALA A 55 -7.35 7.42 -4.52
CA ALA A 55 -7.06 6.56 -3.39
C ALA A 55 -6.78 7.36 -2.11
N THR A 56 -6.11 8.51 -2.21
CA THR A 56 -5.74 9.38 -1.08
C THR A 56 -6.99 9.84 -0.32
N VAL A 57 -8.06 10.20 -1.04
CA VAL A 57 -9.35 10.65 -0.47
C VAL A 57 -9.98 9.59 0.44
N VAL A 58 -9.70 8.31 0.20
CA VAL A 58 -10.23 7.19 1.00
C VAL A 58 -9.21 6.70 2.03
N LEU A 59 -7.94 6.63 1.65
CA LEU A 59 -6.85 6.15 2.50
C LEU A 59 -6.54 7.11 3.65
N GLU A 60 -6.56 8.43 3.44
CA GLU A 60 -6.27 9.40 4.49
C GLU A 60 -7.24 9.29 5.68
N PRO A 61 -8.58 9.34 5.49
CA PRO A 61 -9.52 9.17 6.61
C PRO A 61 -9.41 7.79 7.26
N TRP A 62 -9.13 6.76 6.46
CA TRP A 62 -9.00 5.39 6.97
C TRP A 62 -7.74 5.23 7.84
N LEU A 63 -6.60 5.74 7.39
CA LEU A 63 -5.35 5.77 8.16
C LEU A 63 -5.46 6.68 9.38
N ALA A 64 -6.17 7.80 9.30
CA ALA A 64 -6.43 8.65 10.46
C ALA A 64 -7.29 7.95 11.53
N ALA A 65 -8.23 7.10 11.11
CA ALA A 65 -9.11 6.37 12.03
C ALA A 65 -8.45 5.13 12.66
N TYR A 66 -7.61 4.42 11.90
CA TYR A 66 -7.10 3.10 12.29
C TYR A 66 -5.57 3.02 12.44
N GLY A 67 -4.83 4.00 11.93
CA GLY A 67 -3.38 4.02 11.88
C GLY A 67 -2.79 2.86 11.07
N THR A 68 -1.54 2.51 11.39
CA THR A 68 -0.81 1.41 10.75
C THR A 68 -1.23 0.03 11.26
N ALA A 69 -1.98 -0.05 12.36
CA ALA A 69 -2.35 -1.32 13.02
C ALA A 69 -3.25 -2.22 12.16
N ARG A 70 -3.97 -1.66 11.19
CA ARG A 70 -4.85 -2.39 10.26
C ARG A 70 -4.20 -2.74 8.92
N LEU A 71 -2.99 -2.23 8.65
CA LEU A 71 -2.28 -2.48 7.40
C LEU A 71 -1.96 -3.97 7.17
N PRO A 72 -1.58 -4.79 8.16
CA PRO A 72 -1.36 -6.22 7.92
C PRO A 72 -2.60 -6.93 7.39
N GLN A 73 -3.75 -6.65 8.00
CA GLN A 73 -5.01 -7.25 7.59
C GLN A 73 -5.46 -6.71 6.23
N LEU A 74 -5.18 -5.42 5.94
CA LEU A 74 -5.45 -4.84 4.62
C LEU A 74 -4.66 -5.56 3.54
N CYS A 75 -3.34 -5.71 3.73
CA CYS A 75 -2.45 -6.39 2.78
C CYS A 75 -2.81 -7.88 2.60
N ALA A 76 -3.30 -8.53 3.66
CA ALA A 76 -3.74 -9.93 3.61
C ALA A 76 -5.09 -10.11 2.89
N CYS A 77 -6.04 -9.20 3.11
CA CYS A 77 -7.38 -9.27 2.51
C CYS A 77 -7.42 -8.71 1.07
N LEU A 78 -6.61 -7.69 0.77
CA LEU A 78 -6.55 -6.98 -0.50
C LEU A 78 -5.09 -6.85 -0.95
N PRO A 79 -4.51 -7.88 -1.61
CA PRO A 79 -3.11 -7.85 -2.03
C PRO A 79 -2.76 -6.67 -2.95
N HIS A 80 -3.68 -6.24 -3.81
CA HIS A 80 -3.46 -5.08 -4.69
C HIS A 80 -3.24 -3.75 -3.94
N MET A 81 -3.69 -3.67 -2.69
CA MET A 81 -3.49 -2.46 -1.87
C MET A 81 -2.05 -2.32 -1.40
N GLN A 82 -1.22 -3.36 -1.46
CA GLN A 82 0.19 -3.28 -1.08
C GLN A 82 0.93 -2.25 -1.94
N ASP A 83 0.64 -2.26 -3.24
CA ASP A 83 1.26 -1.35 -4.21
C ASP A 83 0.74 0.07 -4.05
N THR A 84 -0.58 0.21 -3.90
CA THR A 84 -1.22 1.51 -3.66
C THR A 84 -0.72 2.15 -2.36
N VAL A 85 -0.55 1.38 -1.28
CA VAL A 85 -0.08 1.90 0.02
C VAL A 85 1.40 2.30 -0.06
N SER A 86 2.21 1.57 -0.81
CA SER A 86 3.64 1.88 -1.01
C SER A 86 3.82 3.15 -1.85
N LEU A 87 3.03 3.33 -2.90
CA LEU A 87 3.06 4.56 -3.69
C LEU A 87 2.40 5.75 -2.95
N TYR A 88 1.37 5.48 -2.14
CA TYR A 88 0.72 6.50 -1.30
C TYR A 88 1.69 7.15 -0.32
N CYS A 89 2.53 6.38 0.38
CA CYS A 89 3.44 6.97 1.37
C CYS A 89 4.46 7.90 0.73
N VAL A 90 4.88 7.63 -0.51
CA VAL A 90 5.73 8.51 -1.31
C VAL A 90 4.96 9.74 -1.78
N TYR A 91 3.75 9.55 -2.34
CA TYR A 91 2.91 10.62 -2.88
C TYR A 91 2.45 11.63 -1.81
N ALA A 92 2.02 11.13 -0.66
CA ALA A 92 1.52 11.94 0.47
C ALA A 92 2.65 12.40 1.42
N HIS A 93 3.89 11.99 1.17
CA HIS A 93 5.03 12.17 2.09
C HIS A 93 4.74 11.70 3.52
N ASP A 94 3.99 10.60 3.65
CA ASP A 94 3.60 10.03 4.94
C ASP A 94 4.72 9.15 5.50
N MET A 95 5.59 9.79 6.28
CA MET A 95 6.75 9.13 6.90
C MET A 95 6.36 8.07 7.93
N ILE A 96 5.16 8.13 8.52
CA ILE A 96 4.70 7.14 9.51
C ILE A 96 4.39 5.82 8.80
N VAL A 97 3.68 5.89 7.67
CA VAL A 97 3.42 4.72 6.84
C VAL A 97 4.72 4.22 6.20
N LEU A 98 5.60 5.12 5.76
CA LEU A 98 6.91 4.73 5.22
C LEU A 98 7.75 3.94 6.23
N ASP A 99 7.85 4.43 7.47
CA ASP A 99 8.61 3.77 8.56
C ASP A 99 8.04 2.39 8.89
N TYR A 100 6.71 2.30 8.95
CA TYR A 100 6.02 1.03 9.16
C TYR A 100 6.25 0.03 8.02
N LEU A 101 6.17 0.48 6.76
CA LEU A 101 6.44 -0.38 5.61
C LEU A 101 7.91 -0.82 5.58
N ALA A 102 8.83 0.05 5.97
CA ALA A 102 10.25 -0.29 6.03
C ALA A 102 10.54 -1.38 7.06
N SER A 103 9.82 -1.40 8.19
CA SER A 103 9.98 -2.42 9.22
C SER A 103 9.30 -3.74 8.89
N GLU A 104 8.03 -3.70 8.44
CA GLU A 104 7.21 -4.90 8.29
C GLU A 104 7.20 -5.47 6.86
N TYR A 105 7.38 -4.62 5.85
CA TYR A 105 7.26 -4.97 4.43
C TYR A 105 8.39 -4.35 3.56
N PRO A 106 9.67 -4.57 3.91
CA PRO A 106 10.79 -3.90 3.23
C PRO A 106 10.83 -4.18 1.72
N THR A 107 10.38 -5.35 1.28
CA THR A 107 10.34 -5.73 -0.14
C THR A 107 9.42 -4.85 -0.98
N LEU A 108 8.40 -4.23 -0.38
CA LEU A 108 7.49 -3.33 -1.10
C LEU A 108 8.17 -2.00 -1.42
N LEU A 109 9.07 -1.52 -0.55
CA LEU A 109 9.77 -0.24 -0.73
C LEU A 109 11.00 -0.33 -1.63
N VAL A 110 11.58 -1.52 -1.79
CA VAL A 110 12.73 -1.75 -2.70
C VAL A 110 12.27 -2.01 -4.13
N HIS A 111 10.95 -2.11 -4.37
CA HIS A 111 10.44 -2.27 -5.72
C HIS A 111 10.88 -1.10 -6.60
N SER A 112 11.47 -1.37 -7.77
CA SER A 112 12.04 -0.35 -8.65
C SER A 112 11.04 0.77 -8.94
N ASP A 113 9.76 0.44 -9.12
CA ASP A 113 8.73 1.43 -9.42
C ASP A 113 8.46 2.42 -8.29
N VAL A 114 8.62 2.02 -7.01
CA VAL A 114 8.52 2.95 -5.88
C VAL A 114 9.69 3.94 -5.90
N LEU A 115 10.90 3.46 -6.24
CA LEU A 115 12.09 4.31 -6.38
C LEU A 115 11.97 5.27 -7.57
N LEU A 116 11.50 4.77 -8.71
CA LEU A 116 11.27 5.58 -9.90
C LEU A 116 10.14 6.59 -9.69
N PHE A 117 9.08 6.20 -8.97
CA PHE A 117 8.02 7.13 -8.59
C PHE A 117 8.57 8.23 -7.68
N ALA A 118 9.37 7.88 -6.67
CA ALA A 118 10.03 8.86 -5.81
C ALA A 118 10.93 9.82 -6.61
N ALA A 119 11.72 9.30 -7.55
CA ALA A 119 12.59 10.10 -8.42
C ALA A 119 11.78 11.04 -9.32
N LYS A 120 10.74 10.53 -9.98
CA LYS A 120 9.84 11.31 -10.85
C LYS A 120 9.13 12.44 -10.11
N HIS A 121 8.74 12.19 -8.85
CA HIS A 121 8.02 13.14 -8.01
C HIS A 121 8.93 14.02 -7.14
N GLY A 122 10.25 13.84 -7.21
CA GLY A 122 11.19 14.66 -6.44
C GLY A 122 11.19 14.35 -4.94
N SER A 123 10.79 13.14 -4.54
CA SER A 123 10.76 12.74 -3.13
C SER A 123 12.16 12.35 -2.63
N LEU A 124 13.05 13.34 -2.54
CA LEU A 124 14.40 13.18 -2.00
C LEU A 124 14.36 12.60 -0.58
N ALA A 125 13.39 13.00 0.24
CA ALA A 125 13.22 12.51 1.61
C ALA A 125 12.99 10.99 1.66
N THR A 126 12.16 10.43 0.76
CA THR A 126 11.95 8.98 0.67
C THR A 126 13.25 8.27 0.28
N LEU A 127 13.94 8.75 -0.76
CA LEU A 127 15.18 8.12 -1.24
C LEU A 127 16.29 8.16 -0.18
N GLN A 128 16.46 9.28 0.51
CA GLN A 128 17.40 9.42 1.63
C GLN A 128 17.01 8.53 2.81
N TYR A 129 15.74 8.46 3.16
CA TYR A 129 15.25 7.57 4.21
C TYR A 129 15.61 6.11 3.89
N LEU A 130 15.31 5.64 2.68
CA LEU A 130 15.63 4.26 2.27
C LEU A 130 17.15 4.01 2.27
N ALA A 131 17.95 4.92 1.71
CA ALA A 131 19.41 4.78 1.70
C ALA A 131 20.02 4.72 3.12
N THR A 132 19.51 5.53 4.05
CA THR A 132 20.01 5.59 5.44
C THR A 132 19.56 4.41 6.29
N HIS A 133 18.44 3.77 5.97
CA HIS A 133 17.90 2.61 6.67
C HIS A 133 18.45 1.27 6.14
N GLY A 134 19.48 1.32 5.29
CA GLY A 134 20.22 0.13 4.84
C GLY A 134 19.59 -0.60 3.66
N PHE A 135 18.65 0.03 2.95
CA PHE A 135 18.14 -0.52 1.70
C PHE A 135 19.22 -0.41 0.61
N SER A 136 19.52 -1.55 -0.01
CA SER A 136 20.47 -1.61 -1.13
C SER A 136 19.71 -1.44 -2.44
N PHE A 137 20.20 -0.56 -3.29
CA PHE A 137 19.71 -0.38 -4.66
C PHE A 137 20.67 -1.08 -5.63
N SER A 138 20.12 -1.67 -6.70
CA SER A 138 20.97 -2.17 -7.79
C SER A 138 21.58 -1.01 -8.57
N GLU A 139 22.66 -1.27 -9.32
CA GLU A 139 23.24 -0.26 -10.22
C GLU A 139 22.21 0.22 -11.25
N ASP A 140 21.33 -0.67 -11.71
CA ASP A 140 20.22 -0.34 -12.62
C ASP A 140 19.22 0.59 -11.94
N ASP A 141 18.79 0.29 -10.71
CA ASP A 141 17.86 1.16 -9.96
C ASP A 141 18.42 2.57 -9.80
N ILE A 142 19.70 2.68 -9.41
CA ILE A 142 20.37 3.98 -9.25
C ILE A 142 20.43 4.72 -10.58
N PHE A 143 20.79 4.03 -11.67
CA PHE A 143 20.84 4.63 -13.00
C PHE A 143 19.48 5.20 -13.42
N TYR A 144 18.40 4.43 -13.26
CA TYR A 144 17.06 4.88 -13.63
C TYR A 144 16.54 5.99 -12.70
N VAL A 145 16.80 5.92 -11.40
CA VAL A 145 16.45 6.98 -10.43
C VAL A 145 17.11 8.31 -10.83
N LEU A 146 18.42 8.32 -11.09
CA LEU A 146 19.15 9.53 -11.49
C LEU A 146 18.65 10.06 -12.83
N ARG A 147 18.38 9.16 -13.79
CA ARG A 147 17.85 9.53 -15.10
C ARG A 147 16.48 10.18 -15.00
N PHE A 148 15.54 9.59 -14.24
CA PHE A 148 14.20 10.15 -14.06
C PHE A 148 14.25 11.46 -13.28
N ALA A 149 15.04 11.54 -12.21
CA ALA A 149 15.23 12.78 -11.48
C ALA A 149 15.72 13.91 -12.41
N TYR A 150 16.69 13.63 -13.28
CA TYR A 150 17.16 14.58 -14.28
C TYR A 150 16.07 14.95 -15.32
N GLU A 151 15.37 13.96 -15.90
CA GLU A 151 14.33 14.19 -16.91
C GLU A 151 13.16 15.02 -16.37
N PHE A 152 12.83 14.89 -15.09
CA PHE A 152 11.77 15.63 -14.40
C PHE A 152 12.25 16.89 -13.66
N GLY A 153 13.56 17.19 -13.69
CA GLY A 153 14.14 18.43 -13.18
C GLY A 153 14.46 18.48 -11.68
N HIS A 154 14.51 17.33 -11.01
CA HIS A 154 14.83 17.17 -9.59
C HIS A 154 16.34 17.04 -9.37
N PHE A 155 17.07 18.14 -9.61
CA PHE A 155 18.54 18.18 -9.55
C PHE A 155 19.13 18.00 -8.15
N ASP A 156 18.31 18.04 -7.11
CA ASP A 156 18.69 17.75 -5.72
C ASP A 156 18.87 16.25 -5.46
N ILE A 157 18.36 15.39 -6.34
CA ILE A 157 18.53 13.93 -6.31
C ILE A 157 19.75 13.48 -7.15
N VAL A 158 20.18 14.28 -8.14
CA VAL A 158 21.21 13.93 -9.14
C VAL A 158 22.63 14.22 -8.66
#